data_AF-A0A1Y2J216-F1
#
_entry.id   AF-A0A1Y2J216-F1
#
_cell.length_a   1.000
_cell.length_b   1.000
_cell.length_c   1.000
_cell.angle_alpha   90.00
_cell.angle_beta   90.00
_cell.angle_gamma   90.00
#
_symmetry.space_group_name_H-M   'P 1'
#
loop_
_entity.id
_entity.type
_entity.pdbx_description
1 polymer ?
#
loop_
_entity_poly.entity_id
_entity_poly.type
_entity_poly.pdbx_seq_one_letter_code
_entity_poly.pdbx_strand_id
1 'polypeptide(L)'
;MNRSLHNLLSTLSYDPHKDTLFLAGDILAKSSEAGSLAILDFLSQRRSGECFPEIQPRRPEKASASSAGKGSRCKQVFAVRGNHDQMIVQWRAWRDWFEPLQLTFPSADLYPPRLSVPSFPSVTSTQSATYDAGPPVGTGSQFLSLIESEWLRDRTTDPNGAGSDPQEWADIARKRAVGTWRAEWWKRIPQPGRGRAAKDWIMFGDHYWIARDMKPEHAQFLYSLPLVIHVPSEHFFLVHGGLLPLDPRRPATDERQPLAHIPSPDDVVDRPLDGDDYDHALLRLDPSQDILRGTKLRGNHTEGEIEELRIAQERSILQDVPHNRDPWVLLNMRGVRKSGKVTRRSDKGKPWAKIWNGQMKRCAGFKNVTALDPSAAQEDEWEEDAVESFTRFHLTQARAQDEDEDEKSLPCYPSTVVYGHAASRDLDVRRWTVGLDTGCLYGRRLTSLVLQRKPGAEGPTRTLPTDDEDEDEDEEEDEEEEDELDEYATSDGPSRLGAVNARFARVAGGPAAPRSRTRKAKTWTRSIKFGEKSSDLRAKLISIKCPKAGDFDGP
;
A
#
# COMPACT_ATOMS: atom_id res chain seq x y z
N MET A 1 0.20 14.37 2.01
CA MET A 1 0.15 13.38 0.90
C MET A 1 -0.74 13.83 -0.27
N ASN A 2 -1.97 14.31 -0.03
CA ASN A 2 -2.89 14.72 -1.11
C ASN A 2 -2.28 15.69 -2.15
N ARG A 3 -1.72 16.83 -1.72
CA ARG A 3 -1.08 17.80 -2.63
C ARG A 3 0.04 17.16 -3.46
N SER A 4 0.83 16.27 -2.85
CA SER A 4 1.91 15.55 -3.55
C SER A 4 1.34 14.61 -4.60
N LEU A 5 0.32 13.82 -4.28
CA LEU A 5 -0.32 12.93 -5.25
C LEU A 5 -0.88 13.72 -6.44
N HIS A 6 -1.58 14.82 -6.17
CA HIS A 6 -2.08 15.71 -7.21
C HIS A 6 -0.97 16.27 -8.10
N ASN A 7 0.11 16.77 -7.49
CA ASN A 7 1.26 17.29 -8.25
C ASN A 7 1.88 16.20 -9.12
N LEU A 8 2.01 14.97 -8.61
CA LEU A 8 2.57 13.86 -9.36
C LEU A 8 1.69 13.50 -10.56
N LEU A 9 0.38 13.35 -10.34
CA LEU A 9 -0.57 13.06 -11.43
C LEU A 9 -0.58 14.17 -12.49
N SER A 10 -0.45 15.43 -12.07
CA SER A 10 -0.32 16.56 -12.99
C SER A 10 0.99 16.53 -13.78
N THR A 11 2.12 16.21 -13.14
CA THR A 11 3.42 16.05 -13.81
C THR A 11 3.39 14.91 -14.84
N LEU A 12 2.67 13.83 -14.53
CA LEU A 12 2.47 12.69 -15.43
C LEU A 12 1.51 12.97 -16.58
N SER A 13 0.76 14.09 -16.54
CA SER A 13 -0.36 14.35 -17.45
C SER A 13 -1.40 13.21 -17.44
N TYR A 14 -1.70 12.68 -16.24
CA TYR A 14 -2.62 11.55 -16.05
C TYR A 14 -4.02 11.83 -16.63
N ASP A 15 -4.46 10.99 -17.55
CA ASP A 15 -5.79 11.01 -18.15
C ASP A 15 -6.64 9.86 -17.58
N PRO A 16 -7.65 10.15 -16.75
CA PRO A 16 -8.44 9.11 -16.10
C PRO A 16 -9.35 8.30 -17.06
N HIS A 17 -9.47 8.69 -18.33
CA HIS A 17 -10.19 7.91 -19.35
C HIS A 17 -9.26 6.94 -20.08
N LYS A 18 -7.94 7.19 -20.09
CA LYS A 18 -6.96 6.40 -20.84
C LYS A 18 -6.01 5.62 -19.95
N ASP A 19 -5.64 6.17 -18.81
CA ASP A 19 -4.61 5.64 -17.94
C ASP A 19 -5.22 4.77 -16.84
N THR A 20 -4.47 3.72 -16.46
CA THR A 20 -4.80 2.87 -15.32
C THR A 20 -3.85 3.21 -14.18
N LEU A 21 -4.39 3.55 -13.01
CA LEU A 21 -3.60 3.90 -11.83
C LEU A 21 -3.57 2.74 -10.83
N PHE A 22 -2.37 2.42 -10.35
CA PHE A 22 -2.12 1.46 -9.28
C PHE A 22 -1.48 2.15 -8.07
N LEU A 23 -1.96 1.86 -6.85
CA LEU A 23 -1.36 2.34 -5.60
C LEU A 23 -0.78 1.16 -4.79
N ALA A 24 0.48 1.29 -4.37
CA ALA A 24 1.25 0.24 -3.68
C ALA A 24 1.01 0.19 -2.15
N GLY A 25 -0.16 0.63 -1.68
CA GLY A 25 -0.55 0.63 -0.26
C GLY A 25 -0.05 1.82 0.56
N ASP A 26 -0.40 1.80 1.84
CA ASP A 26 -0.22 2.90 2.80
C ASP A 26 -0.82 4.22 2.30
N ILE A 27 -2.02 4.10 1.75
CA ILE A 27 -2.78 5.19 1.13
C ILE A 27 -3.12 6.28 2.16
N LEU A 28 -3.39 5.88 3.41
CA LEU A 28 -3.90 6.76 4.47
C LEU A 28 -2.87 7.03 5.58
N ALA A 29 -1.60 6.75 5.33
CA ALA A 29 -0.58 6.82 6.36
C ALA A 29 -0.13 8.25 6.65
N LYS A 30 -0.18 8.65 7.94
CA LYS A 30 0.57 9.74 8.58
C LYS A 30 0.51 11.12 7.88
N SER A 31 -0.51 11.37 7.07
CA SER A 31 -0.90 12.71 6.64
C SER A 31 -1.99 13.27 7.55
N SER A 32 -2.29 14.57 7.43
CA SER A 32 -3.45 15.13 8.10
C SER A 32 -4.71 14.33 7.76
N GLU A 33 -5.60 14.19 8.75
CA GLU A 33 -6.88 13.48 8.63
C GLU A 33 -7.65 13.93 7.37
N ALA A 34 -7.79 15.24 7.16
CA ALA A 34 -8.42 15.81 5.98
C ALA A 34 -7.72 15.42 4.66
N GLY A 35 -6.39 15.29 4.67
CA GLY A 35 -5.63 14.83 3.53
C GLY A 35 -5.93 13.36 3.18
N SER A 36 -6.00 12.50 4.19
CA SER A 36 -6.34 11.08 4.03
C SER A 36 -7.79 10.89 3.55
N LEU A 37 -8.74 11.60 4.14
CA LEU A 37 -10.15 11.55 3.75
C LEU A 37 -10.38 12.04 2.31
N ALA A 38 -9.68 13.08 1.88
CA ALA A 38 -9.78 13.57 0.52
C ALA A 38 -9.19 12.58 -0.51
N ILE A 39 -8.17 11.80 -0.15
CA ILE A 39 -7.69 10.71 -1.00
C ILE A 39 -8.75 9.60 -1.08
N LEU A 40 -9.45 9.28 0.01
CA LEU A 40 -10.57 8.32 -0.01
C LEU A 40 -11.75 8.80 -0.84
N ASP A 41 -12.13 10.07 -0.75
CA ASP A 41 -13.15 10.68 -1.61
C ASP A 41 -12.74 10.50 -3.09
N PHE A 42 -11.50 10.83 -3.44
CA PHE A 42 -10.97 10.65 -4.80
C PHE A 42 -11.04 9.18 -5.26
N LEU A 43 -10.59 8.23 -4.43
CA LEU A 43 -10.55 6.82 -4.81
C LEU A 43 -11.93 6.17 -4.89
N SER A 44 -12.83 6.50 -3.96
CA SER A 44 -14.20 5.97 -3.93
C SER A 44 -15.03 6.46 -5.11
N GLN A 45 -14.91 7.72 -5.50
CA GLN A 45 -15.56 8.28 -6.69
C GLN A 45 -15.07 7.58 -7.98
N ARG A 46 -13.75 7.38 -8.10
CA ARG A 46 -13.16 6.69 -9.26
C ARG A 46 -13.63 5.25 -9.40
N ARG A 47 -13.79 4.53 -8.29
CA ARG A 47 -14.35 3.17 -8.29
C ARG A 47 -15.78 3.15 -8.82
N SER A 48 -16.55 4.20 -8.54
CA SER A 48 -17.93 4.38 -9.01
C SER A 48 -18.00 4.78 -10.49
N GLY A 49 -16.85 4.99 -11.15
CA GLY A 49 -16.74 5.41 -12.55
C GLY A 49 -16.90 6.92 -12.75
N GLU A 50 -16.96 7.70 -11.67
CA GLU A 50 -17.09 9.15 -11.70
C GLU A 50 -15.74 9.80 -11.96
N CYS A 51 -15.73 10.71 -12.94
CA CYS A 51 -14.50 11.35 -13.37
C CYS A 51 -14.14 12.58 -12.53
N PHE A 52 -15.15 13.30 -12.06
CA PHE A 52 -15.01 14.49 -11.22
C PHE A 52 -16.24 14.60 -10.33
N PRO A 53 -16.08 14.99 -9.06
CA PRO A 53 -17.22 15.47 -8.31
C PRO A 53 -17.70 16.74 -9.01
N GLU A 54 -18.95 16.73 -9.47
CA GLU A 54 -19.59 17.87 -10.09
C GLU A 54 -19.65 18.99 -9.03
N ILE A 55 -18.73 19.96 -9.12
CA ILE A 55 -18.83 21.18 -8.32
C ILE A 55 -20.00 21.95 -8.93
N GLN A 56 -21.20 21.76 -8.37
CA GLN A 56 -22.38 22.49 -8.80
C GLN A 56 -22.05 24.00 -8.80
N PRO A 57 -22.16 24.70 -9.94
CA PRO A 57 -22.04 26.15 -9.93
C PRO A 57 -23.14 26.73 -9.05
N ARG A 58 -22.79 27.72 -8.22
CA ARG A 58 -23.68 28.45 -7.27
C ARG A 58 -24.78 29.28 -7.94
N ARG A 59 -25.31 28.89 -9.11
CA ARG A 59 -26.43 29.59 -9.75
C ARG A 59 -27.46 28.58 -10.26
N PRO A 60 -28.74 28.72 -9.88
CA PRO A 60 -29.81 27.98 -10.49
C PRO A 60 -30.11 28.63 -11.85
N GLU A 61 -29.26 28.40 -12.85
CA GLU A 61 -29.64 28.67 -14.22
C GLU A 61 -30.41 27.48 -14.76
N LYS A 62 -31.61 27.77 -15.27
CA LYS A 62 -32.58 26.81 -15.80
C LYS A 62 -31.93 26.01 -16.94
N ALA A 63 -31.41 24.82 -16.62
CA ALA A 63 -30.96 23.88 -17.63
C ALA A 63 -32.20 23.22 -18.28
N SER A 64 -32.42 23.54 -19.54
CA SER A 64 -33.27 22.78 -20.43
C SER A 64 -32.79 21.32 -20.47
N ALA A 65 -33.72 20.38 -20.29
CA ALA A 65 -33.48 18.96 -20.50
C ALA A 65 -33.11 18.71 -21.97
N SER A 66 -31.82 18.73 -22.29
CA SER A 66 -31.29 18.31 -23.58
C SER A 66 -30.13 17.34 -23.36
N SER A 67 -30.40 16.08 -23.69
CA SER A 67 -29.47 14.96 -23.88
C SER A 67 -28.42 14.75 -22.77
N ALA A 68 -28.71 13.81 -21.88
CA ALA A 68 -27.68 13.08 -21.14
C ALA A 68 -26.76 12.36 -22.14
N GLY A 69 -25.70 13.05 -22.58
CA GLY A 69 -24.61 12.43 -23.31
C GLY A 69 -23.99 11.36 -22.42
N LYS A 70 -23.82 10.14 -22.96
CA LYS A 70 -22.99 9.09 -22.34
C LYS A 70 -21.58 9.65 -22.15
N GLY A 71 -21.31 10.28 -21.01
CA GLY A 71 -19.95 10.61 -20.60
C GLY A 71 -19.14 9.31 -20.57
N SER A 72 -17.96 9.29 -21.21
CA SER A 72 -17.06 8.14 -21.17
C SER A 72 -16.71 7.85 -19.72
N ARG A 73 -17.05 6.64 -19.24
CA ARG A 73 -16.78 6.24 -17.85
C ARG A 73 -15.27 6.27 -17.59
N CYS A 74 -14.86 6.77 -16.43
CA CYS A 74 -13.45 6.75 -16.07
C CYS A 74 -12.95 5.32 -15.85
N LYS A 75 -11.66 5.11 -16.12
CA LYS A 75 -10.97 3.87 -15.75
C LYS A 75 -10.88 3.76 -14.23
N GLN A 76 -10.92 2.51 -13.77
CA GLN A 76 -10.85 2.19 -12.36
C GLN A 76 -9.43 2.40 -11.83
N VAL A 77 -9.34 2.87 -10.59
CA VAL A 77 -8.09 2.89 -9.82
C VAL A 77 -7.98 1.60 -9.02
N PHE A 78 -6.80 0.99 -9.07
CA PHE A 78 -6.47 -0.21 -8.32
C PHE A 78 -5.52 0.14 -7.18
N ALA A 79 -5.66 -0.55 -6.06
CA ALA A 79 -4.75 -0.38 -4.94
C ALA A 79 -4.64 -1.68 -4.16
N VAL A 80 -3.46 -1.90 -3.57
CA VAL A 80 -3.29 -2.91 -2.52
C VAL A 80 -3.36 -2.23 -1.15
N ARG A 81 -3.82 -2.96 -0.14
CA ARG A 81 -3.85 -2.47 1.23
C ARG A 81 -2.44 -2.44 1.82
N GLY A 82 -2.08 -1.35 2.52
CA GLY A 82 -0.87 -1.26 3.31
C GLY A 82 -1.06 -1.53 4.80
N ASN A 83 0.04 -1.58 5.57
CA ASN A 83 -0.03 -1.87 7.00
C ASN A 83 -0.72 -0.74 7.79
N HIS A 84 -0.59 0.52 7.35
CA HIS A 84 -1.31 1.65 7.94
C HIS A 84 -2.80 1.62 7.59
N ASP A 85 -3.13 1.27 6.33
CA ASP A 85 -4.52 1.10 5.90
C ASP A 85 -5.22 -0.02 6.70
N GLN A 86 -4.49 -1.10 6.98
CA GLN A 86 -4.97 -2.22 7.80
C GLN A 86 -5.30 -1.79 9.25
N MET A 87 -4.55 -0.86 9.84
CA MET A 87 -4.86 -0.33 11.18
C MET A 87 -6.15 0.49 11.19
N ILE A 88 -6.37 1.31 10.16
CA ILE A 88 -7.60 2.10 10.03
C ILE A 88 -8.81 1.19 9.83
N VAL A 89 -8.68 0.15 9.00
CA VAL A 89 -9.69 -0.91 8.81
C VAL A 89 -10.06 -1.57 10.14
N GLN A 90 -9.07 -1.89 10.96
CA GLN A 90 -9.29 -2.48 12.29
C GLN A 90 -10.01 -1.53 13.24
N TRP A 91 -9.55 -0.27 13.32
CA TRP A 91 -10.23 0.75 14.12
C TRP A 91 -11.67 0.96 13.69
N ARG A 92 -11.91 1.04 12.37
CA ARG A 92 -13.26 1.21 11.84
C ARG A 92 -14.17 0.05 12.20
N ALA A 93 -13.72 -1.19 11.99
CA ALA A 93 -14.50 -2.38 12.33
C ALA A 93 -14.79 -2.46 13.84
N TRP A 94 -13.83 -2.07 14.69
CA TRP A 94 -14.07 -1.99 16.12
C TRP A 94 -15.10 -0.92 16.48
N ARG A 95 -15.05 0.27 15.86
CA ARG A 95 -16.05 1.33 16.10
C ARG A 95 -17.45 0.90 15.70
N ASP A 96 -17.59 0.29 14.53
CA ASP A 96 -18.88 -0.23 14.04
C ASP A 96 -19.50 -1.26 15.01
N TRP A 97 -18.66 -2.03 15.71
CA TRP A 97 -19.10 -2.91 16.80
C TRP A 97 -19.35 -2.17 18.12
N PHE A 98 -18.49 -1.24 18.50
CA PHE A 98 -18.48 -0.60 19.83
C PHE A 98 -19.57 0.45 19.99
N GLU A 99 -19.76 1.32 19.00
CA GLU A 99 -20.73 2.42 19.04
C GLU A 99 -22.17 2.01 19.36
N PRO A 100 -22.73 0.93 18.77
CA PRO A 100 -24.09 0.49 19.07
C PRO A 100 -24.22 -0.30 20.38
N LEU A 101 -23.12 -0.64 21.08
CA LEU A 101 -23.20 -1.37 22.35
C LEU A 101 -23.99 -0.58 23.37
N GLN A 102 -24.83 -1.29 24.12
CA GLN A 102 -25.61 -0.73 25.24
C GLN A 102 -25.19 -1.42 26.53
N LEU A 103 -24.86 -0.64 27.55
CA LEU A 103 -24.55 -1.13 28.89
C LEU A 103 -25.50 -0.49 29.90
N THR A 104 -26.05 -1.31 30.78
CA THR A 104 -26.90 -0.88 31.90
C THR A 104 -26.08 -0.80 33.16
N PHE A 105 -26.10 0.36 33.83
CA PHE A 105 -25.38 0.58 35.09
C PHE A 105 -26.36 0.82 36.24
N PRO A 106 -26.20 0.13 37.39
CA PRO A 106 -27.13 0.26 38.53
C PRO A 106 -27.32 1.68 39.09
N SER A 107 -26.38 2.59 38.80
CA SER A 107 -26.42 3.99 39.25
C SER A 107 -27.01 4.98 38.22
N ALA A 108 -27.31 4.55 36.99
CA ALA A 108 -27.82 5.45 35.95
C ALA A 108 -29.24 5.94 36.25
N ASP A 109 -30.05 5.09 36.89
CA ASP A 109 -31.44 5.41 37.25
C ASP A 109 -31.56 6.29 38.52
N LEU A 110 -30.45 6.55 39.23
CA LEU A 110 -30.42 7.30 40.48
C LEU A 110 -29.86 8.73 40.35
N TYR A 111 -29.47 9.17 39.14
CA TYR A 111 -29.14 10.57 38.87
C TYR A 111 -30.37 11.29 38.30
N PRO A 112 -31.15 12.04 39.11
CA PRO A 112 -32.25 12.84 38.58
C PRO A 112 -31.70 13.92 37.63
N PRO A 113 -32.46 14.34 36.61
CA PRO A 113 -32.06 15.44 35.73
C PRO A 113 -31.88 16.70 36.60
N ARG A 114 -30.70 17.32 36.52
CA ARG A 114 -30.37 18.51 37.34
C ARG A 114 -31.38 19.63 37.07
N LEU A 115 -32.21 19.96 38.05
CA LEU A 115 -32.86 21.27 38.12
C LEU A 115 -31.76 22.32 38.37
N SER A 116 -31.75 23.37 37.55
CA SER A 116 -30.83 24.51 37.67
C SER A 116 -31.07 25.26 38.98
N VAL A 117 -30.07 25.32 39.85
CA VAL A 117 -30.07 26.18 41.04
C VAL A 117 -28.78 27.01 41.05
N PRO A 118 -28.82 28.31 41.41
CA PRO A 118 -27.69 29.22 41.23
C PRO A 118 -26.59 29.00 42.28
N SER A 119 -25.37 29.32 41.84
CA SER A 119 -24.08 29.16 42.50
C SER A 119 -23.96 29.86 43.87
N PHE A 120 -23.31 29.18 44.83
CA PHE A 120 -22.64 29.82 45.98
C PHE A 120 -21.18 29.32 46.05
N PRO A 121 -20.21 30.16 46.46
CA PRO A 121 -18.80 29.80 46.39
C PRO A 121 -18.26 29.16 47.68
N SER A 122 -17.35 28.20 47.45
CA SER A 122 -16.21 27.79 48.27
C SER A 122 -16.43 27.17 49.66
N VAL A 123 -16.13 25.87 49.76
CA VAL A 123 -15.51 25.29 50.95
C VAL A 123 -14.36 24.40 50.50
N THR A 124 -13.15 24.74 50.96
CA THR A 124 -11.93 23.95 50.89
C THR A 124 -12.09 22.62 51.62
N SER A 125 -11.91 21.49 50.93
CA SER A 125 -11.77 20.17 51.55
C SER A 125 -10.61 19.42 50.93
N THR A 126 -9.52 19.34 51.68
CA THR A 126 -8.43 18.38 51.52
C THR A 126 -8.92 17.00 51.95
N GLN A 127 -9.52 16.26 51.01
CA GLN A 127 -9.68 14.81 51.08
C GLN A 127 -9.23 14.24 49.74
N SER A 128 -8.53 13.10 49.79
CA SER A 128 -8.03 12.37 48.61
C SER A 128 -9.04 12.42 47.47
N ALA A 129 -8.73 13.16 46.41
CA ALA A 129 -9.68 13.46 45.34
C ALA A 129 -10.03 12.18 44.60
N THR A 130 -11.08 11.49 45.04
CA THR A 130 -11.75 10.45 44.26
C THR A 130 -12.19 11.11 42.96
N TYR A 131 -11.57 10.71 41.85
CA TYR A 131 -11.90 11.20 40.52
C TYR A 131 -13.42 11.14 40.29
N ASP A 132 -14.04 12.30 40.03
CA ASP A 132 -15.48 12.38 39.74
C ASP A 132 -15.73 11.79 38.35
N ALA A 133 -16.37 10.62 38.33
CA ALA A 133 -16.66 9.91 37.10
C ALA A 133 -17.87 10.47 36.33
N GLY A 134 -18.53 11.52 36.84
CA GLY A 134 -19.75 12.06 36.24
C GLY A 134 -20.88 11.03 36.12
N PRO A 135 -22.00 11.41 35.48
CA PRO A 135 -23.12 10.50 35.27
C PRO A 135 -22.76 9.38 34.27
N PRO A 136 -23.27 8.15 34.46
CA PRO A 136 -23.05 7.05 33.52
C PRO A 136 -23.72 7.29 32.18
N VAL A 137 -23.06 6.86 31.10
CA VAL A 137 -23.64 6.85 29.75
C VAL A 137 -24.00 5.43 29.34
N GLY A 138 -25.11 5.28 28.60
CA GLY A 138 -25.71 3.98 28.29
C GLY A 138 -25.21 3.34 27.01
N THR A 139 -24.62 4.11 26.08
CA THR A 139 -24.19 3.61 24.77
C THR A 139 -22.71 3.84 24.50
N GLY A 140 -22.10 3.01 23.65
CA GLY A 140 -20.71 3.15 23.26
C GLY A 140 -20.42 4.46 22.52
N SER A 141 -21.34 4.91 21.67
CA SER A 141 -21.25 6.19 20.96
C SER A 141 -21.20 7.39 21.93
N GLN A 142 -22.08 7.41 22.94
CA GLN A 142 -22.05 8.41 24.01
C GLN A 142 -20.73 8.38 24.79
N PHE A 143 -20.20 7.19 25.09
CA PHE A 143 -18.93 7.06 25.79
C PHE A 143 -17.76 7.57 24.95
N LEU A 144 -17.72 7.25 23.65
CA LEU A 144 -16.70 7.76 22.74
C LEU A 144 -16.76 9.28 22.63
N SER A 145 -17.96 9.86 22.44
CA SER A 145 -18.14 11.31 22.38
C SER A 145 -17.65 12.00 23.66
N LEU A 146 -17.90 11.38 24.82
CA LEU A 146 -17.42 11.87 26.11
C LEU A 146 -15.89 11.90 26.14
N ILE A 147 -15.21 10.77 25.94
CA ILE A 147 -13.75 10.71 26.05
C ILE A 147 -13.03 11.46 24.93
N GLU A 148 -13.61 11.55 23.72
CA GLU A 148 -13.10 12.38 22.62
C GLU A 148 -13.13 13.87 23.01
N SER A 149 -14.23 14.34 23.62
CA SER A 149 -14.32 15.72 24.09
C SER A 149 -13.38 16.03 25.24
N GLU A 150 -13.17 15.08 26.16
CA GLU A 150 -12.23 15.21 27.27
C GLU A 150 -10.79 15.29 26.75
N TRP A 151 -10.42 14.39 25.84
CA TRP A 151 -9.11 14.39 25.19
C TRP A 151 -8.82 15.70 24.46
N LEU A 152 -9.76 16.17 23.62
CA LEU A 152 -9.58 17.41 22.88
C LEU A 152 -9.39 18.62 23.81
N ARG A 153 -10.19 18.70 24.88
CA ARG A 153 -10.08 19.78 25.88
C ARG A 153 -8.75 19.73 26.63
N ASP A 154 -8.34 18.56 27.11
CA ASP A 154 -7.10 18.40 27.87
C ASP A 154 -5.89 18.73 26.99
N ARG A 155 -5.89 18.27 25.74
CA ARG A 155 -4.85 18.59 24.74
C ARG A 155 -4.77 20.09 24.44
N THR A 156 -5.90 20.80 24.37
CA THR A 156 -5.89 22.26 24.18
C THR A 156 -5.42 23.03 25.42
N THR A 157 -5.63 22.47 26.61
CA THR A 157 -5.28 23.13 27.88
C THR A 157 -3.80 22.94 28.23
N ASP A 158 -3.23 21.79 27.88
CA ASP A 158 -1.84 21.43 28.13
C ASP A 158 -1.21 20.76 26.89
N PRO A 159 -0.82 21.55 25.88
CA PRO A 159 -0.32 21.04 24.61
C PRO A 159 1.05 20.36 24.69
N ASN A 160 1.80 20.53 25.80
CA ASN A 160 3.14 19.97 25.97
C ASN A 160 3.25 18.98 27.16
N GLY A 161 2.22 18.81 27.97
CA GLY A 161 2.22 17.88 29.10
C GLY A 161 1.61 16.52 28.77
N ALA A 162 1.25 15.76 29.80
CA ALA A 162 0.74 14.39 29.69
C ALA A 162 -0.59 14.27 28.90
N GLY A 163 -1.27 15.40 28.67
CA GLY A 163 -2.45 15.50 27.80
C GLY A 163 -2.16 15.66 26.30
N SER A 164 -0.88 15.75 25.93
CA SER A 164 -0.44 15.89 24.53
C SER A 164 -0.16 14.55 23.86
N ASP A 165 0.32 13.55 24.61
CA ASP A 165 0.54 12.19 24.11
C ASP A 165 -0.73 11.34 24.21
N PRO A 166 -1.26 10.83 23.08
CA PRO A 166 -2.50 10.06 23.06
C PRO A 166 -2.47 8.81 23.94
N GLN A 167 -1.31 8.15 24.01
CA GLN A 167 -1.16 6.88 24.71
C GLN A 167 -1.09 7.12 26.22
N GLU A 168 -0.29 8.09 26.65
CA GLU A 168 -0.16 8.46 28.05
C GLU A 168 -1.51 8.91 28.63
N TRP A 169 -2.26 9.75 27.91
CA TRP A 169 -3.58 10.17 28.36
C TRP A 169 -4.56 9.00 28.44
N ALA A 170 -4.59 8.12 27.44
CA ALA A 170 -5.46 6.95 27.47
C ALA A 170 -5.14 6.03 28.66
N ASP A 171 -3.85 5.86 29.00
CA ASP A 171 -3.42 5.07 30.15
C ASP A 171 -3.81 5.72 31.48
N ILE A 172 -3.70 7.06 31.58
CA ILE A 172 -4.19 7.82 32.75
C ILE A 172 -5.71 7.71 32.88
N ALA A 173 -6.45 7.85 31.78
CA ALA A 173 -7.91 7.75 31.77
C ALA A 173 -8.38 6.35 32.20
N ARG A 174 -7.70 5.29 31.74
CA ARG A 174 -7.96 3.91 32.18
C ARG A 174 -7.73 3.73 33.68
N LYS A 175 -6.62 4.27 34.22
CA LYS A 175 -6.33 4.21 35.66
C LYS A 175 -7.39 4.95 36.48
N ARG A 176 -7.83 6.13 36.03
CA ARG A 176 -8.91 6.92 36.66
C ARG A 176 -10.27 6.22 36.60
N ALA A 177 -10.50 5.41 35.58
CA ALA A 177 -11.75 4.67 35.42
C ALA A 177 -11.93 3.50 36.39
N VAL A 178 -10.85 2.98 36.99
CA VAL A 178 -10.91 1.83 37.91
C VAL A 178 -11.86 2.13 39.08
N GLY A 179 -12.81 1.21 39.33
CA GLY A 179 -13.82 1.37 40.38
C GLY A 179 -15.02 2.23 39.99
N THR A 180 -15.10 2.68 38.74
CA THR A 180 -16.22 3.50 38.22
C THR A 180 -16.94 2.77 37.07
N TRP A 181 -18.11 3.27 36.66
CA TRP A 181 -18.84 2.75 35.50
C TRP A 181 -18.02 2.81 34.19
N ARG A 182 -17.05 3.74 34.10
CA ARG A 182 -16.17 3.88 32.93
C ARG A 182 -15.25 2.66 32.74
N ALA A 183 -14.95 1.89 33.79
CA ALA A 183 -14.07 0.72 33.71
C ALA A 183 -14.59 -0.32 32.71
N GLU A 184 -15.91 -0.54 32.69
CA GLU A 184 -16.53 -1.49 31.77
C GLU A 184 -16.38 -1.07 30.30
N TRP A 185 -16.50 0.22 30.01
CA TRP A 185 -16.26 0.73 28.67
C TRP A 185 -14.79 0.62 28.27
N TRP A 186 -13.87 1.06 29.14
CA TRP A 186 -12.43 0.99 28.87
C TRP A 186 -11.92 -0.44 28.64
N LYS A 187 -12.52 -1.45 29.30
CA LYS A 187 -12.20 -2.88 29.06
C LYS A 187 -12.43 -3.32 27.62
N ARG A 188 -13.35 -2.66 26.90
CA ARG A 188 -13.75 -2.96 25.52
C ARG A 188 -13.02 -2.11 24.48
N ILE A 189 -12.21 -1.14 24.91
CA ILE A 189 -11.31 -0.37 24.03
C ILE A 189 -9.97 -1.13 23.92
N PRO A 190 -9.56 -1.54 22.71
CA PRO A 190 -8.28 -2.19 22.45
C PRO A 190 -7.11 -1.43 23.06
N GLN A 191 -6.12 -2.19 23.52
CA GLN A 191 -4.87 -1.66 24.06
C GLN A 191 -3.75 -1.92 23.06
N PRO A 192 -2.70 -1.10 23.05
CA PRO A 192 -1.51 -1.44 22.33
C PRO A 192 -0.98 -2.80 22.76
N GLY A 193 -0.59 -3.61 21.79
CA GLY A 193 -0.03 -4.92 22.05
C GLY A 193 1.35 -4.81 22.74
N ARG A 194 1.92 -5.95 23.13
CA ARG A 194 3.29 -5.96 23.66
C ARG A 194 4.32 -6.13 22.54
N GLY A 195 5.50 -5.55 22.73
CA GLY A 195 6.66 -5.77 21.86
C GLY A 195 6.42 -5.36 20.41
N ARG A 196 6.08 -6.33 19.55
CA ARG A 196 5.93 -6.10 18.10
C ARG A 196 4.66 -5.34 17.73
N ALA A 197 3.62 -5.40 18.56
CA ALA A 197 2.31 -4.78 18.35
C ALA A 197 2.09 -3.52 19.22
N ALA A 198 3.15 -2.98 19.82
CA ALA A 198 3.08 -1.82 20.72
C ALA A 198 2.71 -0.51 20.03
N LYS A 199 2.67 -0.49 18.69
CA LYS A 199 2.22 0.67 17.90
C LYS A 199 0.83 0.47 17.32
N ASP A 200 0.24 -0.69 17.54
CA ASP A 200 -1.10 -1.02 17.07
C ASP A 200 -2.09 -0.47 18.11
N TRP A 201 -3.30 -0.09 17.70
CA TRP A 201 -4.35 0.35 18.62
C TRP A 201 -4.01 1.54 19.53
N ILE A 202 -3.33 2.57 19.01
CA ILE A 202 -3.14 3.84 19.70
C ILE A 202 -4.45 4.64 19.66
N MET A 203 -5.14 4.75 20.80
CA MET A 203 -6.35 5.54 20.95
C MET A 203 -6.05 7.03 20.68
N PHE A 204 -6.94 7.72 19.97
CA PHE A 204 -6.76 9.12 19.54
C PHE A 204 -5.53 9.43 18.68
N GLY A 205 -4.82 8.41 18.18
CA GLY A 205 -3.83 8.60 17.12
C GLY A 205 -4.49 8.82 15.75
N ASP A 206 -3.68 9.11 14.73
CA ASP A 206 -4.17 9.41 13.38
C ASP A 206 -5.11 8.32 12.82
N HIS A 207 -4.79 7.04 13.05
CA HIS A 207 -5.62 5.94 12.55
C HIS A 207 -7.00 5.91 13.17
N TYR A 208 -7.12 6.31 14.44
CA TYR A 208 -8.39 6.40 15.15
C TYR A 208 -9.26 7.50 14.54
N TRP A 209 -8.70 8.70 14.36
CA TRP A 209 -9.44 9.84 13.80
C TRP A 209 -9.86 9.61 12.36
N ILE A 210 -8.97 9.08 11.52
CA ILE A 210 -9.34 8.72 10.14
C ILE A 210 -10.48 7.69 10.14
N ALA A 211 -10.44 6.67 11.00
CA ALA A 211 -11.51 5.68 11.10
C ALA A 211 -12.83 6.27 11.62
N ARG A 212 -12.76 7.24 12.52
CA ARG A 212 -13.92 7.96 13.08
C ARG A 212 -14.59 8.85 12.04
N ASP A 213 -13.81 9.57 11.24
CA ASP A 213 -14.30 10.57 10.29
C ASP A 213 -14.55 10.02 8.87
N MET A 214 -14.24 8.75 8.63
CA MET A 214 -14.52 8.13 7.32
C MET A 214 -16.01 7.84 7.12
N LYS A 215 -16.49 8.07 5.89
CA LYS A 215 -17.85 7.69 5.47
C LYS A 215 -17.96 6.17 5.29
N PRO A 216 -19.18 5.59 5.33
CA PRO A 216 -19.39 4.17 5.05
C PRO A 216 -18.83 3.72 3.69
N GLU A 217 -18.92 4.56 2.66
CA GLU A 217 -18.40 4.26 1.31
C GLU A 217 -16.87 4.17 1.31
N HIS A 218 -16.20 5.00 2.13
CA HIS A 218 -14.76 4.95 2.31
C HIS A 218 -14.33 3.64 2.97
N ALA A 219 -15.07 3.21 4.01
CA ALA A 219 -14.81 1.95 4.70
C ALA A 219 -14.99 0.76 3.74
N GLN A 220 -16.09 0.74 2.97
CA GLN A 220 -16.35 -0.29 1.97
C GLN A 220 -15.27 -0.34 0.88
N PHE A 221 -14.72 0.81 0.48
CA PHE A 221 -13.56 0.86 -0.40
C PHE A 221 -12.34 0.18 0.22
N LEU A 222 -11.92 0.58 1.41
CA LEU A 222 -10.76 -0.03 2.09
C LEU A 222 -10.93 -1.53 2.36
N TYR A 223 -12.13 -1.96 2.77
CA TYR A 223 -12.45 -3.37 2.99
C TYR A 223 -12.30 -4.21 1.73
N SER A 224 -12.57 -3.63 0.55
CA SER A 224 -12.42 -4.32 -0.73
C SER A 224 -11.00 -4.38 -1.27
N LEU A 225 -10.04 -3.68 -0.67
CA LEU A 225 -8.66 -3.66 -1.18
C LEU A 225 -7.98 -5.03 -0.97
N PRO A 226 -7.43 -5.64 -2.03
CA PRO A 226 -6.65 -6.87 -1.91
C PRO A 226 -5.28 -6.62 -1.28
N LEU A 227 -4.62 -7.69 -0.84
CA LEU A 227 -3.23 -7.63 -0.35
C LEU A 227 -2.20 -7.79 -1.48
N VAL A 228 -2.59 -8.48 -2.55
CA VAL A 228 -1.79 -8.71 -3.75
C VAL A 228 -2.68 -8.46 -4.97
N ILE A 229 -2.18 -7.70 -5.93
CA ILE A 229 -2.74 -7.65 -7.28
C ILE A 229 -1.79 -8.42 -8.19
N HIS A 230 -2.31 -9.43 -8.87
CA HIS A 230 -1.59 -10.18 -9.90
C HIS A 230 -2.05 -9.68 -11.26
N VAL A 231 -1.10 -9.32 -12.12
CA VAL A 231 -1.34 -8.89 -13.50
C VAL A 231 -0.70 -9.93 -14.43
N PRO A 232 -1.43 -11.01 -14.79
CA PRO A 232 -0.84 -12.14 -15.48
C PRO A 232 -0.30 -11.77 -16.86
N SER A 233 -1.04 -10.96 -17.61
CA SER A 233 -0.66 -10.52 -18.97
C SER A 233 0.64 -9.71 -19.05
N GLU A 234 1.15 -9.22 -17.91
CA GLU A 234 2.40 -8.46 -17.82
C GLU A 234 3.38 -9.12 -16.84
N HIS A 235 3.08 -10.34 -16.37
CA HIS A 235 3.89 -11.18 -15.47
C HIS A 235 4.44 -10.43 -14.25
N PHE A 236 3.58 -9.66 -13.58
CA PHE A 236 3.99 -8.97 -12.37
C PHE A 236 2.95 -8.98 -11.26
N PHE A 237 3.45 -8.83 -10.05
CA PHE A 237 2.67 -8.64 -8.83
C PHE A 237 2.85 -7.23 -8.30
N LEU A 238 1.76 -6.66 -7.81
CA LEU A 238 1.79 -5.47 -6.96
C LEU A 238 1.45 -5.89 -5.53
N VAL A 239 2.33 -5.53 -4.60
CA VAL A 239 2.17 -5.81 -3.17
C VAL A 239 2.55 -4.59 -2.35
N HIS A 240 2.22 -4.58 -1.07
CA HIS A 240 2.68 -3.51 -0.18
C HIS A 240 4.03 -3.83 0.45
N GLY A 241 4.08 -4.80 1.37
CA GLY A 241 5.29 -5.16 2.13
C GLY A 241 6.27 -6.01 1.32
N GLY A 242 5.80 -7.13 0.80
CA GLY A 242 6.59 -8.01 -0.06
C GLY A 242 5.95 -9.36 -0.36
N LEU A 243 6.58 -10.13 -1.24
CA LEU A 243 6.17 -11.46 -1.65
C LEU A 243 7.39 -12.40 -1.68
N LEU A 244 7.24 -13.66 -1.24
CA LEU A 244 8.33 -14.63 -1.30
C LEU A 244 8.20 -15.53 -2.54
N PRO A 245 9.33 -15.84 -3.22
CA PRO A 245 9.30 -16.73 -4.40
C PRO A 245 9.29 -18.22 -4.02
N LEU A 246 9.54 -18.55 -2.74
CA LEU A 246 9.71 -19.91 -2.23
C LEU A 246 9.42 -19.98 -0.72
N ASP A 247 9.18 -21.17 -0.18
CA ASP A 247 9.14 -21.40 1.27
C ASP A 247 10.57 -21.42 1.83
N PRO A 248 10.95 -20.44 2.67
CA PRO A 248 12.32 -20.31 3.18
C PRO A 248 12.71 -21.41 4.19
N ARG A 249 11.80 -22.33 4.51
CA ARG A 249 12.05 -23.50 5.37
C ARG A 249 12.50 -24.73 4.59
N ARG A 250 12.55 -24.66 3.26
CA ARG A 250 12.91 -25.74 2.35
C ARG A 250 14.09 -25.32 1.47
N PRO A 251 14.90 -26.27 0.97
CA PRO A 251 15.84 -26.01 -0.12
C PRO A 251 15.14 -25.40 -1.33
N ALA A 252 15.85 -24.60 -2.13
CA ALA A 252 15.25 -23.91 -3.26
C ALA A 252 14.91 -24.84 -4.45
N THR A 253 15.49 -26.04 -4.47
CA THR A 253 15.30 -27.11 -5.47
C THR A 253 14.34 -28.21 -5.01
N ASP A 254 13.77 -28.10 -3.80
CA ASP A 254 12.77 -29.06 -3.29
C ASP A 254 11.55 -29.09 -4.23
N GLU A 255 11.10 -30.28 -4.62
CA GLU A 255 9.96 -30.50 -5.54
C GLU A 255 8.67 -29.80 -5.08
N ARG A 256 8.54 -29.48 -3.78
CA ARG A 256 7.38 -28.74 -3.25
C ARG A 256 7.50 -27.22 -3.38
N GLN A 257 8.59 -26.73 -3.95
CA GLN A 257 8.75 -25.30 -4.22
C GLN A 257 8.03 -24.94 -5.52
N PRO A 258 7.30 -23.82 -5.56
CA PRO A 258 6.49 -23.44 -6.72
C PRO A 258 7.29 -23.25 -8.02
N LEU A 259 8.60 -22.95 -7.89
CA LEU A 259 9.49 -22.69 -9.02
C LEU A 259 10.43 -23.86 -9.35
N ALA A 260 10.43 -24.94 -8.56
CA ALA A 260 11.34 -26.06 -8.76
C ALA A 260 10.81 -27.12 -9.74
N HIS A 261 9.54 -27.02 -10.13
CA HIS A 261 8.89 -27.93 -11.06
C HIS A 261 8.04 -27.16 -12.07
N ILE A 262 7.75 -27.79 -13.21
CA ILE A 262 6.74 -27.27 -14.15
C ILE A 262 5.36 -27.47 -13.50
N PRO A 263 4.51 -26.42 -13.42
CA PRO A 263 3.17 -26.54 -12.85
C PRO A 263 2.33 -27.60 -13.59
N SER A 264 1.64 -28.47 -12.85
CA SER A 264 0.70 -29.44 -13.43
C SER A 264 -0.70 -28.85 -13.53
N PRO A 265 -1.50 -29.19 -14.57
CA PRO A 265 -2.92 -28.83 -14.62
C PRO A 265 -3.72 -29.32 -13.41
N ASP A 266 -3.28 -30.43 -12.80
CA ASP A 266 -3.90 -30.99 -11.58
C ASP A 266 -3.60 -30.17 -10.31
N ASP A 267 -2.57 -29.30 -10.33
CA ASP A 267 -2.26 -28.41 -9.19
C ASP A 267 -3.25 -27.24 -9.08
N VAL A 268 -4.03 -26.98 -10.14
CA VAL A 268 -5.03 -25.89 -10.21
C VAL A 268 -6.42 -26.36 -9.75
N VAL A 269 -6.64 -27.67 -9.60
CA VAL A 269 -7.95 -28.26 -9.26
C VAL A 269 -7.94 -28.78 -7.82
N ASP A 270 -8.61 -28.04 -6.93
CA ASP A 270 -9.07 -28.46 -5.60
C ASP A 270 -8.08 -29.26 -4.72
N ARG A 271 -7.27 -28.53 -3.91
CA ARG A 271 -7.04 -29.01 -2.53
C ARG A 271 -8.15 -28.45 -1.65
N PRO A 272 -9.03 -29.29 -1.08
CA PRO A 272 -9.97 -28.85 -0.06
C PRO A 272 -9.17 -28.18 1.04
N LEU A 273 -9.58 -26.97 1.40
CA LEU A 273 -9.14 -26.30 2.62
C LEU A 273 -9.44 -27.25 3.78
N ASP A 274 -8.42 -27.87 4.37
CA ASP A 274 -8.57 -28.52 5.66
C ASP A 274 -9.10 -27.46 6.62
N GLY A 275 -10.34 -27.68 7.07
CA GLY A 275 -11.08 -26.76 7.90
C GLY A 275 -10.38 -26.56 9.22
N ASP A 276 -9.96 -25.32 9.46
CA ASP A 276 -9.93 -24.60 10.75
C ASP A 276 -8.97 -23.40 10.61
N ASP A 277 -9.30 -22.40 9.77
CA ASP A 277 -8.71 -21.07 9.95
C ASP A 277 -9.57 -19.96 9.30
N TYR A 278 -9.57 -18.80 9.92
CA TYR A 278 -10.56 -17.72 9.80
C TYR A 278 -10.83 -17.23 8.37
N ASP A 279 -12.13 -17.06 8.08
CA ASP A 279 -12.72 -16.53 6.85
C ASP A 279 -12.26 -15.08 6.57
N HIS A 280 -11.21 -14.95 5.77
CA HIS A 280 -10.88 -13.73 5.06
C HIS A 280 -11.09 -13.97 3.58
N ALA A 281 -12.09 -13.27 3.02
CA ALA A 281 -12.44 -13.24 1.61
C ALA A 281 -11.21 -13.03 0.71
N LEU A 282 -10.60 -14.13 0.30
CA LEU A 282 -9.60 -14.21 -0.75
C LEU A 282 -10.27 -14.78 -2.00
N LEU A 283 -10.12 -14.03 -3.09
CA LEU A 283 -10.27 -14.46 -4.47
C LEU A 283 -11.68 -14.91 -4.91
N ARG A 284 -12.53 -13.94 -5.29
CA ARG A 284 -13.41 -14.19 -6.45
C ARG A 284 -12.55 -14.11 -7.71
N LEU A 285 -11.87 -15.20 -8.01
CA LEU A 285 -11.41 -15.47 -9.37
C LEU A 285 -12.51 -16.30 -10.02
N ASP A 286 -13.12 -15.76 -11.08
CA ASP A 286 -14.10 -16.47 -11.88
C ASP A 286 -13.51 -17.81 -12.33
N PRO A 287 -14.20 -18.95 -12.15
CA PRO A 287 -13.71 -20.22 -12.63
C PRO A 287 -13.85 -20.24 -14.14
N SER A 288 -12.80 -19.89 -14.86
CA SER A 288 -12.61 -20.34 -16.24
C SER A 288 -12.21 -21.82 -16.22
N GLN A 289 -13.11 -22.68 -15.73
CA GLN A 289 -13.02 -24.12 -15.93
C GLN A 289 -13.79 -24.46 -17.20
N ASP A 290 -13.08 -24.99 -18.21
CA ASP A 290 -13.55 -26.21 -18.92
C ASP A 290 -12.63 -26.75 -20.05
N ILE A 291 -11.38 -26.29 -20.23
CA ILE A 291 -10.60 -26.73 -21.41
C ILE A 291 -9.41 -27.67 -21.11
N LEU A 292 -8.88 -27.73 -19.89
CA LEU A 292 -7.67 -28.53 -19.60
C LEU A 292 -7.95 -29.96 -19.13
N ARG A 293 -8.92 -30.65 -19.74
CA ARG A 293 -9.03 -32.11 -19.62
C ARG A 293 -8.21 -32.79 -20.73
N GLY A 294 -6.94 -33.01 -20.41
CA GLY A 294 -6.16 -34.11 -20.98
C GLY A 294 -5.28 -33.76 -22.17
N THR A 295 -4.06 -33.30 -21.90
CA THR A 295 -2.94 -33.49 -22.82
C THR A 295 -1.70 -33.86 -22.02
N LYS A 296 -1.12 -35.03 -22.32
CA LYS A 296 0.22 -35.41 -21.85
C LYS A 296 1.23 -34.47 -22.49
N LEU A 297 1.73 -33.50 -21.73
CA LEU A 297 2.71 -32.52 -22.21
C LEU A 297 4.09 -33.17 -22.39
N ARG A 298 4.35 -33.65 -23.61
CA ARG A 298 5.70 -33.96 -24.14
C ARG A 298 5.82 -33.26 -25.50
N GLY A 299 6.51 -32.12 -25.56
CA GLY A 299 6.75 -31.38 -26.80
C GLY A 299 7.18 -29.92 -26.59
N ASN A 300 7.58 -29.24 -27.67
CA ASN A 300 7.75 -27.78 -27.68
C ASN A 300 6.39 -27.11 -27.44
N HIS A 301 6.25 -26.38 -26.34
CA HIS A 301 5.03 -25.65 -26.01
C HIS A 301 4.76 -24.49 -26.98
N THR A 302 3.51 -24.31 -27.37
CA THR A 302 3.02 -23.12 -28.07
C THR A 302 3.07 -21.89 -27.15
N GLU A 303 3.09 -20.69 -27.73
CA GLU A 303 3.12 -19.43 -26.95
C GLU A 303 1.94 -19.31 -25.97
N GLY A 304 0.74 -19.77 -26.37
CA GLY A 304 -0.43 -19.83 -25.49
C GLY A 304 -0.29 -20.83 -24.34
N GLU A 305 0.29 -22.01 -24.58
CA GLU A 305 0.56 -22.99 -23.51
C GLU A 305 1.61 -22.48 -22.52
N ILE A 306 2.62 -21.73 -23.01
CA ILE A 306 3.62 -21.09 -22.14
C ILE A 306 2.92 -20.06 -21.24
N GLU A 307 2.05 -19.22 -21.80
CA GLU A 307 1.28 -18.25 -21.02
C GLU A 307 0.46 -18.93 -19.90
N GLU A 308 -0.25 -20.02 -20.22
CA GLU A 308 -1.02 -20.77 -19.22
C GLU A 308 -0.14 -21.36 -18.12
N LEU A 309 1.01 -21.93 -18.48
CA LEU A 309 1.98 -22.45 -17.51
C LEU A 309 2.58 -21.33 -16.63
N ARG A 310 2.81 -20.14 -17.17
CA ARG A 310 3.25 -18.97 -16.40
C ARG A 310 2.19 -18.53 -15.41
N ILE A 311 0.93 -18.46 -15.84
CA ILE A 311 -0.20 -18.13 -14.95
C ILE A 311 -0.30 -19.17 -13.83
N ALA A 312 -0.15 -20.46 -14.14
CA ALA A 312 -0.16 -21.52 -13.13
C ALA A 312 1.01 -21.40 -12.14
N GLN A 313 2.23 -21.13 -12.63
CA GLN A 313 3.41 -20.86 -11.79
C GLN A 313 3.21 -19.65 -10.88
N GLU A 314 2.65 -18.57 -11.41
CA GLU A 314 2.41 -17.35 -10.64
C GLU A 314 1.35 -17.57 -9.55
N ARG A 315 0.35 -18.42 -9.82
CA ARG A 315 -0.63 -18.86 -8.82
C ARG A 315 0.02 -19.74 -7.74
N SER A 316 0.91 -20.65 -8.11
CA SER A 316 1.62 -21.49 -7.14
C SER A 316 2.51 -20.66 -6.20
N ILE A 317 3.09 -19.54 -6.65
CA ILE A 317 3.78 -18.59 -5.75
C ILE A 317 2.84 -18.07 -4.66
N LEU A 318 1.59 -17.71 -5.01
CA LEU A 318 0.64 -17.18 -4.05
C LEU A 318 0.09 -18.26 -3.12
N GLN A 319 -0.11 -19.46 -3.65
CA GLN A 319 -0.72 -20.56 -2.92
C GLN A 319 0.33 -21.38 -2.18
N ASP A 320 1.35 -21.92 -2.81
CA ASP A 320 2.19 -22.95 -2.18
C ASP A 320 3.20 -22.42 -1.17
N VAL A 321 3.49 -21.13 -1.20
CA VAL A 321 4.34 -20.46 -0.21
C VAL A 321 3.50 -20.05 1.00
N PRO A 322 3.65 -20.71 2.17
CA PRO A 322 2.70 -20.50 3.28
C PRO A 322 2.74 -19.08 3.85
N HIS A 323 3.89 -18.42 3.75
CA HIS A 323 4.08 -17.03 4.12
C HIS A 323 3.27 -16.04 3.26
N ASN A 324 3.00 -16.39 2.00
CA ASN A 324 2.21 -15.54 1.09
C ASN A 324 0.70 -15.65 1.38
N ARG A 325 0.26 -16.65 2.17
CA ARG A 325 -1.12 -16.76 2.65
C ARG A 325 -1.38 -15.99 3.95
N ASP A 326 -0.34 -15.54 4.64
CA ASP A 326 -0.46 -14.78 5.90
C ASP A 326 -0.54 -13.27 5.61
N PRO A 327 -1.69 -12.61 5.90
CA PRO A 327 -1.85 -11.18 5.69
C PRO A 327 -0.81 -10.33 6.42
N TRP A 328 -0.41 -10.73 7.63
CA TRP A 328 0.57 -10.00 8.41
C TRP A 328 1.92 -10.00 7.71
N VAL A 329 2.31 -11.13 7.09
CA VAL A 329 3.56 -11.24 6.34
C VAL A 329 3.54 -10.34 5.10
N LEU A 330 2.50 -10.43 4.26
CA LEU A 330 2.39 -9.62 3.04
C LEU A 330 2.44 -8.11 3.31
N LEU A 331 1.88 -7.68 4.44
CA LEU A 331 1.84 -6.28 4.85
C LEU A 331 3.13 -5.78 5.52
N ASN A 332 3.92 -6.66 6.15
CA ASN A 332 5.00 -6.23 7.06
C ASN A 332 6.39 -6.78 6.72
N MET A 333 6.52 -7.70 5.77
CA MET A 333 7.80 -8.34 5.47
C MET A 333 8.84 -7.35 4.95
N ARG A 334 10.04 -7.39 5.53
CA ARG A 334 11.21 -6.64 5.04
C ARG A 334 12.40 -7.54 4.73
N GLY A 335 12.43 -8.73 5.33
CA GLY A 335 13.44 -9.75 5.10
C GLY A 335 13.09 -11.06 5.79
N VAL A 336 13.96 -12.05 5.57
CA VAL A 336 13.84 -13.40 6.12
C VAL A 336 15.10 -13.74 6.90
N ARG A 337 14.94 -14.25 8.12
CA ARG A 337 16.07 -14.66 8.97
C ARG A 337 16.62 -16.01 8.52
N LYS A 338 17.83 -16.36 8.96
CA LYS A 338 18.44 -17.68 8.72
C LYS A 338 17.55 -18.85 9.17
N SER A 339 16.68 -18.63 10.17
CA SER A 339 15.72 -19.63 10.65
C SER A 339 14.47 -19.77 9.76
N GLY A 340 14.43 -19.16 8.58
CA GLY A 340 13.24 -19.08 7.73
C GLY A 340 12.14 -18.12 8.21
N LYS A 341 12.31 -17.47 9.37
CA LYS A 341 11.29 -16.59 9.95
C LYS A 341 11.30 -15.21 9.31
N VAL A 342 10.14 -14.76 8.82
CA VAL A 342 9.92 -13.41 8.30
C VAL A 342 10.12 -12.34 9.40
N THR A 343 10.66 -11.19 9.00
CA THR A 343 10.91 -10.06 9.89
C THR A 343 10.51 -8.73 9.25
N ARG A 344 9.86 -7.89 10.06
CA ARG A 344 9.53 -6.48 9.76
C ARG A 344 10.62 -5.48 10.09
N ARG A 345 11.79 -5.95 10.52
CA ARG A 345 12.95 -5.10 10.82
C ARG A 345 13.85 -5.04 9.59
N SER A 346 14.23 -3.84 9.17
CA SER A 346 15.07 -3.59 8.00
C SER A 346 16.51 -4.08 8.18
N ASP A 347 17.00 -4.10 9.43
CA ASP A 347 18.37 -4.47 9.82
C ASP A 347 18.55 -5.97 10.12
N LYS A 348 17.48 -6.77 10.10
CA LYS A 348 17.54 -8.20 10.43
C LYS A 348 17.16 -9.05 9.22
N GLY A 349 17.95 -10.09 8.97
CA GLY A 349 17.70 -11.07 7.91
C GLY A 349 18.11 -10.60 6.51
N LYS A 350 18.00 -11.51 5.54
CA LYS A 350 18.22 -11.23 4.12
C LYS A 350 16.99 -10.50 3.56
N PRO A 351 17.12 -9.33 2.93
CA PRO A 351 15.99 -8.63 2.31
C PRO A 351 15.24 -9.54 1.33
N TRP A 352 13.92 -9.55 1.40
CA TRP A 352 13.10 -10.44 0.57
C TRP A 352 13.30 -10.16 -0.92
N ALA A 353 13.46 -8.88 -1.31
CA ALA A 353 13.74 -8.48 -2.69
C ALA A 353 15.05 -9.10 -3.23
N LYS A 354 16.06 -9.27 -2.37
CA LYS A 354 17.30 -9.99 -2.75
C LYS A 354 17.05 -11.48 -2.96
N ILE A 355 16.16 -12.09 -2.16
CA ILE A 355 15.77 -13.50 -2.31
C ILE A 355 15.00 -13.67 -3.63
N TRP A 356 14.01 -12.80 -3.89
CA TRP A 356 13.24 -12.78 -5.12
C TRP A 356 14.13 -12.72 -6.36
N ASN A 357 14.98 -11.69 -6.45
CA ASN A 357 15.88 -11.53 -7.60
C ASN A 357 16.86 -12.69 -7.74
N GLY A 358 17.33 -13.29 -6.64
CA GLY A 358 18.18 -14.47 -6.68
C GLY A 358 17.49 -15.66 -7.32
N GLN A 359 16.23 -15.91 -6.99
CA GLN A 359 15.46 -17.01 -7.60
C GLN A 359 15.08 -16.72 -9.05
N MET A 360 14.63 -15.50 -9.37
CA MET A 360 14.27 -15.14 -10.74
C MET A 360 15.46 -15.21 -11.72
N LYS A 361 16.70 -15.03 -11.24
CA LYS A 361 17.91 -15.24 -12.05
C LYS A 361 18.13 -16.69 -12.47
N ARG A 362 17.56 -17.65 -11.74
CA ARG A 362 17.72 -19.08 -12.00
C ARG A 362 16.66 -19.61 -12.98
N CYS A 363 15.62 -18.85 -13.26
CA CYS A 363 14.55 -19.24 -14.18
C CYS A 363 15.06 -19.32 -15.62
N ALA A 364 15.05 -20.52 -16.21
CA ALA A 364 15.55 -20.81 -17.56
C ALA A 364 14.43 -21.10 -18.59
N GLY A 365 13.17 -20.99 -18.17
CA GLY A 365 11.98 -21.34 -18.96
C GLY A 365 11.56 -22.82 -18.81
N PHE A 366 10.42 -23.17 -19.40
CA PHE A 366 9.82 -24.52 -19.28
C PHE A 366 10.42 -25.58 -20.21
N LYS A 367 11.64 -25.35 -20.75
CA LYS A 367 12.26 -26.31 -21.67
C LYS A 367 12.75 -27.55 -20.91
N ASN A 368 12.60 -28.72 -21.54
CA ASN A 368 12.82 -30.05 -20.96
C ASN A 368 13.97 -30.13 -19.94
N VAL A 369 13.60 -30.52 -18.71
CA VAL A 369 14.49 -30.84 -17.58
C VAL A 369 15.50 -31.94 -17.91
N THR A 370 15.37 -32.64 -19.05
CA THR A 370 16.29 -33.66 -19.55
C THR A 370 17.45 -33.14 -20.41
N ALA A 371 17.52 -31.83 -20.72
CA ALA A 371 18.66 -31.23 -21.45
C ALA A 371 19.73 -30.62 -20.53
N LEU A 372 19.62 -30.80 -19.21
CA LEU A 372 20.56 -30.30 -18.22
C LEU A 372 21.70 -31.30 -17.95
N ASP A 373 22.28 -31.82 -19.03
CA ASP A 373 23.62 -32.42 -18.99
C ASP A 373 24.63 -31.30 -19.23
N PRO A 374 25.55 -30.99 -18.29
CA PRO A 374 26.57 -29.96 -18.49
C PRO A 374 27.49 -30.22 -19.69
N SER A 375 27.43 -31.40 -20.32
CA SER A 375 28.21 -31.72 -21.53
C SER A 375 27.60 -31.21 -22.85
N ALA A 376 26.41 -30.62 -22.84
CA ALA A 376 25.75 -30.12 -24.06
C ALA A 376 25.88 -28.60 -24.28
N ALA A 377 26.76 -27.92 -23.54
CA ALA A 377 27.17 -26.55 -23.85
C ALA A 377 28.13 -26.57 -25.05
N GLN A 378 27.58 -26.78 -26.24
CA GLN A 378 28.27 -26.53 -27.49
C GLN A 378 27.87 -25.13 -27.97
N GLU A 379 28.78 -24.19 -27.73
CA GLU A 379 29.08 -23.01 -28.54
C GLU A 379 27.88 -22.32 -29.22
N ASP A 380 27.20 -21.47 -28.46
CA ASP A 380 26.70 -20.21 -29.01
C ASP A 380 27.25 -19.10 -28.09
N GLU A 381 28.48 -18.68 -28.39
CA GLU A 381 29.03 -17.37 -28.03
C GLU A 381 27.91 -16.32 -28.32
N TRP A 382 27.68 -15.25 -27.59
CA TRP A 382 28.57 -14.13 -27.32
C TRP A 382 28.15 -13.52 -25.96
N GLU A 383 29.02 -13.62 -24.96
CA GLU A 383 28.95 -12.88 -23.68
C GLU A 383 29.83 -11.64 -23.78
N GLU A 384 29.32 -10.49 -23.35
CA GLU A 384 30.11 -9.51 -22.59
C GLU A 384 29.26 -9.07 -21.39
N ASP A 385 29.79 -9.32 -20.18
CA ASP A 385 29.50 -8.66 -18.89
C ASP A 385 29.71 -9.58 -17.65
N ALA A 386 30.54 -10.62 -17.74
CA ALA A 386 30.88 -11.47 -16.60
C ALA A 386 32.38 -11.79 -16.49
N VAL A 387 33.27 -10.79 -16.57
CA VAL A 387 34.70 -11.00 -16.27
C VAL A 387 35.21 -9.98 -15.26
N GLU A 388 34.91 -10.20 -13.98
CA GLU A 388 35.81 -9.68 -12.92
C GLU A 388 35.81 -10.48 -11.61
N SER A 389 35.57 -11.80 -11.64
CA SER A 389 35.74 -12.60 -10.41
C SER A 389 36.22 -14.04 -10.59
N PHE A 390 36.74 -14.42 -11.77
CA PHE A 390 37.12 -15.82 -12.04
C PHE A 390 38.60 -16.15 -11.74
N THR A 391 39.43 -15.19 -11.33
CA THR A 391 40.87 -15.41 -11.10
C THR A 391 41.28 -15.18 -9.65
N ARG A 392 40.69 -15.94 -8.71
CA ARG A 392 41.43 -16.32 -7.50
C ARG A 392 40.85 -17.58 -6.85
N PHE A 393 41.77 -18.50 -6.55
CA PHE A 393 41.64 -19.64 -5.65
C PHE A 393 41.15 -20.99 -6.21
N HIS A 394 42.01 -21.59 -7.04
CA HIS A 394 42.34 -23.00 -6.83
C HIS A 394 43.16 -23.14 -5.54
N LEU A 395 42.75 -24.09 -4.69
CA LEU A 395 43.33 -24.63 -3.44
C LEU A 395 42.50 -24.33 -2.18
N THR A 396 41.51 -25.18 -1.92
CA THR A 396 41.41 -25.97 -0.67
C THR A 396 40.24 -26.95 -0.79
N GLN A 397 40.58 -28.22 -1.01
CA GLN A 397 39.65 -29.35 -1.00
C GLN A 397 39.23 -29.60 0.46
N ALA A 398 37.97 -29.30 0.80
CA ALA A 398 37.16 -29.88 1.90
C ALA A 398 36.11 -28.89 2.46
N ARG A 399 35.13 -28.43 1.64
CA ARG A 399 33.85 -27.87 2.14
C ARG A 399 32.72 -27.70 1.11
N ALA A 400 32.76 -28.40 -0.03
CA ALA A 400 31.85 -28.18 -1.15
C ALA A 400 30.70 -29.21 -1.16
N GLN A 401 29.65 -28.97 -0.36
CA GLN A 401 28.36 -29.68 -0.53
C GLN A 401 27.15 -28.74 -0.37
N ASP A 402 27.29 -27.59 0.31
CA ASP A 402 26.18 -26.65 0.51
C ASP A 402 26.16 -25.48 -0.51
N GLU A 403 27.22 -25.28 -1.30
CA GLU A 403 27.31 -24.15 -2.26
C GLU A 403 26.88 -24.52 -3.70
N ASP A 404 26.79 -25.81 -4.04
CA ASP A 404 26.47 -26.28 -5.40
C ASP A 404 24.95 -26.29 -5.73
N GLU A 405 24.07 -26.10 -4.74
CA GLU A 405 22.61 -26.07 -4.96
C GLU A 405 22.08 -24.70 -5.43
N ASP A 406 22.83 -23.63 -5.17
CA ASP A 406 22.47 -22.25 -5.54
C ASP A 406 22.66 -21.96 -7.05
N GLU A 407 23.30 -22.87 -7.80
CA GLU A 407 23.66 -22.68 -9.22
C GLU A 407 22.73 -23.37 -10.22
N LYS A 408 21.89 -24.32 -9.76
CA LYS A 408 21.01 -25.06 -10.66
C LYS A 408 19.91 -24.18 -11.25
N SER A 409 19.74 -24.25 -12.57
CA SER A 409 18.63 -23.63 -13.30
C SER A 409 17.28 -24.23 -12.89
N LEU A 410 16.26 -23.39 -12.83
CA LEU A 410 14.90 -23.74 -12.47
C LEU A 410 13.98 -23.72 -13.70
N PRO A 411 13.02 -24.66 -13.83
CA PRO A 411 12.09 -24.72 -14.94
C PRO A 411 10.95 -23.71 -14.76
N CYS A 412 11.30 -22.43 -14.68
CA CYS A 412 10.38 -21.32 -14.45
C CYS A 412 10.64 -20.16 -15.39
N TYR A 413 9.66 -19.26 -15.52
CA TYR A 413 9.86 -17.93 -16.08
C TYR A 413 9.90 -16.87 -14.97
N PRO A 414 10.76 -15.84 -15.09
CA PRO A 414 10.84 -14.79 -14.09
C PRO A 414 9.58 -13.89 -14.09
N SER A 415 9.16 -13.47 -12.89
CA SER A 415 8.07 -12.50 -12.70
C SER A 415 8.56 -11.28 -11.92
N THR A 416 7.97 -10.11 -12.17
CA THR A 416 8.35 -8.86 -11.50
C THR A 416 7.47 -8.58 -10.28
N VAL A 417 8.03 -7.98 -9.22
CA VAL A 417 7.23 -7.48 -8.07
C VAL A 417 7.43 -5.98 -7.89
N VAL A 418 6.34 -5.22 -7.96
CA VAL A 418 6.29 -3.81 -7.60
C VAL A 418 5.76 -3.69 -6.16
N TYR A 419 6.40 -2.86 -5.34
CA TYR A 419 6.05 -2.78 -3.92
C TYR A 419 6.18 -1.39 -3.31
N GLY A 420 5.40 -1.14 -2.26
CA GLY A 420 5.28 0.15 -1.56
C GLY A 420 5.97 0.23 -0.20
N HIS A 421 6.78 -0.76 0.17
CA HIS A 421 7.70 -0.69 1.31
C HIS A 421 9.15 -0.67 0.82
N ALA A 422 10.16 -0.31 1.60
CA ALA A 422 10.07 0.38 2.87
C ALA A 422 10.93 1.63 2.75
N ALA A 423 10.37 2.82 3.02
CA ALA A 423 11.01 4.14 2.92
C ALA A 423 12.44 4.23 3.45
N SER A 424 12.76 3.42 4.48
CA SER A 424 14.12 3.31 5.03
C SER A 424 15.18 2.86 4.01
N ARG A 425 14.78 2.23 2.92
CA ARG A 425 15.65 1.74 1.84
C ARG A 425 15.68 2.68 0.63
N ASP A 426 14.90 3.77 0.69
CA ASP A 426 14.69 4.67 -0.44
C ASP A 426 14.24 3.91 -1.70
N LEU A 427 14.48 4.47 -2.88
CA LEU A 427 14.21 3.85 -4.17
C LEU A 427 15.03 2.56 -4.36
N ASP A 428 14.38 1.39 -4.22
CA ASP A 428 15.01 0.06 -4.33
C ASP A 428 14.65 -0.59 -5.67
N VAL A 429 15.45 -0.29 -6.70
CA VAL A 429 15.24 -0.81 -8.06
C VAL A 429 16.21 -1.96 -8.32
N ARG A 430 15.66 -3.11 -8.68
CA ARG A 430 16.38 -4.32 -9.10
C ARG A 430 15.76 -4.86 -10.39
N ARG A 431 16.40 -5.86 -11.01
CA ARG A 431 15.95 -6.41 -12.30
C ARG A 431 14.50 -6.92 -12.27
N TRP A 432 14.09 -7.56 -11.18
CA TRP A 432 12.78 -8.22 -11.03
C TRP A 432 11.97 -7.69 -9.85
N THR A 433 12.43 -6.62 -9.17
CA THR A 433 11.66 -5.99 -8.09
C THR A 433 11.84 -4.48 -8.10
N VAL A 434 10.76 -3.73 -7.91
CA VAL A 434 10.76 -2.27 -7.91
C VAL A 434 10.05 -1.73 -6.66
N GLY A 435 10.81 -1.17 -5.72
CA GLY A 435 10.30 -0.52 -4.53
C GLY A 435 10.05 0.97 -4.76
N LEU A 436 8.81 1.42 -4.61
CA LEU A 436 8.39 2.80 -4.93
C LEU A 436 8.34 3.75 -3.73
N ASP A 437 8.41 3.22 -2.50
CA ASP A 437 8.35 4.05 -1.30
C ASP A 437 9.67 4.75 -1.02
N THR A 438 9.76 5.97 -1.55
CA THR A 438 10.85 6.91 -1.35
C THR A 438 10.61 7.86 -0.17
N GLY A 439 9.61 7.58 0.66
CA GLY A 439 9.39 8.28 1.93
C GLY A 439 8.83 9.71 1.81
N CYS A 440 7.91 9.97 0.88
CA CYS A 440 7.23 11.27 0.72
C CYS A 440 6.72 11.84 2.04
N LEU A 441 6.21 10.95 2.88
CA LEU A 441 5.74 11.27 4.22
C LEU A 441 6.78 11.94 5.12
N TYR A 442 8.05 11.53 4.98
CA TYR A 442 9.16 12.05 5.75
C TYR A 442 9.80 13.27 5.07
N GLY A 443 9.08 13.94 4.17
CA GLY A 443 9.56 15.08 3.41
C GLY A 443 10.56 14.76 2.31
N ARG A 444 10.64 13.49 1.89
CA ARG A 444 11.50 13.04 0.79
C ARG A 444 10.75 13.17 -0.54
N ARG A 445 10.55 12.06 -1.26
CA ARG A 445 9.97 12.07 -2.61
C ARG A 445 8.73 11.19 -2.69
N LEU A 446 7.86 11.48 -3.65
CA LEU A 446 6.80 10.58 -4.08
C LEU A 446 7.17 10.06 -5.47
N THR A 447 7.30 8.75 -5.62
CA THR A 447 7.77 8.10 -6.85
C THR A 447 6.66 7.28 -7.49
N SER A 448 6.58 7.35 -8.82
CA SER A 448 5.72 6.54 -9.68
C SER A 448 6.56 5.72 -10.65
N LEU A 449 6.02 4.56 -11.04
CA LEU A 449 6.49 3.76 -12.16
C LEU A 449 5.45 3.88 -13.28
N VAL A 450 5.88 4.38 -14.43
CA VAL A 450 5.06 4.50 -15.64
C VAL A 450 5.42 3.37 -16.58
N LEU A 451 4.42 2.58 -16.99
CA LEU A 451 4.54 1.50 -17.96
C LEU A 451 3.78 1.88 -19.23
N GLN A 452 4.44 1.87 -20.37
CA GLN A 452 3.85 2.20 -21.67
C GLN A 452 4.25 1.15 -22.70
N ARG A 453 3.30 0.64 -23.48
CA ARG A 453 3.65 -0.21 -24.63
C ARG A 453 4.33 0.61 -25.71
N LYS A 454 5.32 0.02 -26.38
CA LYS A 454 5.96 0.63 -27.55
C LYS A 454 4.92 0.83 -28.66
N PRO A 455 4.79 2.04 -29.24
CA PRO A 455 3.93 2.24 -30.40
C PRO A 455 4.45 1.39 -31.56
N GLY A 456 3.62 0.48 -32.08
CA GLY A 456 3.98 -0.48 -33.13
C GLY A 456 3.75 -1.97 -32.78
N ALA A 457 3.34 -2.30 -31.56
CA ALA A 457 3.05 -3.68 -31.13
C ALA A 457 1.64 -4.20 -31.54
N GLU A 458 0.94 -3.50 -32.44
CA GLU A 458 -0.24 -4.03 -33.13
C GLU A 458 0.18 -4.67 -34.48
N GLY A 459 0.58 -5.95 -34.45
CA GLY A 459 0.73 -6.79 -35.65
C GLY A 459 2.01 -6.58 -36.50
N PRO A 460 2.46 -7.60 -37.27
CA PRO A 460 3.86 -7.78 -37.61
C PRO A 460 4.25 -7.00 -38.85
N THR A 461 5.23 -6.10 -38.73
CA THR A 461 6.19 -5.88 -39.82
C THR A 461 7.56 -5.54 -39.23
N ARG A 462 8.47 -6.50 -39.37
CA ARG A 462 9.91 -6.36 -39.12
C ARG A 462 10.45 -5.15 -39.87
N THR A 463 10.95 -4.17 -39.14
CA THR A 463 12.13 -3.41 -39.55
C THR A 463 12.96 -3.11 -38.30
N LEU A 464 14.20 -3.58 -38.30
CA LEU A 464 15.26 -3.18 -37.36
C LEU A 464 15.54 -1.68 -37.51
N PRO A 465 15.72 -0.94 -36.42
CA PRO A 465 16.83 0.02 -36.34
C PRO A 465 17.52 -0.01 -34.96
N THR A 466 18.84 -0.27 -34.96
CA THR A 466 19.95 0.68 -34.75
C THR A 466 20.12 1.14 -33.31
N ASP A 467 21.27 0.77 -32.77
CA ASP A 467 21.82 1.22 -31.49
C ASP A 467 22.00 2.74 -31.54
N ASP A 468 21.28 3.44 -30.67
CA ASP A 468 21.63 4.80 -30.27
C ASP A 468 21.75 4.77 -28.74
N GLU A 469 23.00 4.92 -28.31
CA GLU A 469 23.42 5.24 -26.97
C GLU A 469 23.01 6.70 -26.71
N ASP A 470 22.07 6.94 -25.79
CA ASP A 470 21.77 8.29 -25.32
C ASP A 470 22.37 8.46 -23.92
N GLU A 471 23.38 9.33 -23.89
CA GLU A 471 24.15 9.80 -22.74
C GLU A 471 23.26 10.50 -21.69
N ASP A 472 23.56 10.26 -20.41
CA ASP A 472 22.89 10.88 -19.27
C ASP A 472 23.35 12.35 -19.11
N GLU A 473 22.43 13.31 -19.27
CA GLU A 473 22.64 14.71 -18.86
C GLU A 473 21.99 14.98 -17.49
N ASP A 474 22.83 15.02 -16.45
CA ASP A 474 22.50 15.53 -15.13
C ASP A 474 22.56 17.08 -15.14
N GLU A 475 21.43 17.75 -15.31
CA GLU A 475 21.32 19.20 -15.08
C GLU A 475 21.09 19.50 -13.59
N GLU A 476 22.17 19.76 -12.85
CA GLU A 476 22.12 20.46 -11.56
C GLU A 476 22.17 21.98 -11.79
N GLU A 477 21.01 22.65 -11.66
CA GLU A 477 20.97 24.11 -11.52
C GLU A 477 20.83 24.50 -10.04
N ASP A 478 21.85 25.18 -9.54
CA ASP A 478 21.91 25.84 -8.24
C ASP A 478 21.08 27.15 -8.18
N GLU A 479 20.99 27.66 -6.96
CA GLU A 479 20.77 29.07 -6.57
C GLU A 479 19.40 29.58 -6.05
N GLU A 480 19.55 30.09 -4.82
CA GLU A 480 19.02 31.31 -4.19
C GLU A 480 17.66 31.28 -3.46
N GLU A 481 17.77 31.43 -2.13
CA GLU A 481 16.74 31.77 -1.16
C GLU A 481 16.43 33.27 -1.27
N GLU A 482 15.17 33.62 -1.56
CA GLU A 482 14.63 34.94 -1.24
C GLU A 482 13.31 34.74 -0.49
N ASP A 483 13.30 35.23 0.74
CA ASP A 483 12.14 35.36 1.61
C ASP A 483 11.25 36.51 1.10
N GLU A 484 9.97 36.24 0.85
CA GLU A 484 8.96 37.31 0.78
C GLU A 484 7.75 36.93 1.64
N LEU A 485 7.64 37.66 2.75
CA LEU A 485 6.44 37.88 3.55
C LEU A 485 5.41 38.65 2.72
N ASP A 486 4.13 38.27 2.84
CA ASP A 486 2.94 39.15 2.95
C ASP A 486 1.67 38.30 2.71
N GLU A 487 0.44 38.71 3.02
CA GLU A 487 -0.21 39.28 4.21
C GLU A 487 -1.72 39.00 3.98
N TYR A 488 -2.52 39.10 5.05
CA TYR A 488 -3.95 38.80 5.19
C TYR A 488 -4.91 39.06 4.01
N ALA A 489 -5.88 38.15 3.82
CA ALA A 489 -7.28 38.52 3.58
C ALA A 489 -8.30 37.39 3.83
N THR A 490 -9.09 37.61 4.89
CA THR A 490 -10.56 37.39 5.03
C THR A 490 -11.18 36.00 4.98
N SER A 491 -11.88 35.71 6.08
CA SER A 491 -12.90 34.69 6.28
C SER A 491 -14.07 34.82 5.30
N ASP A 492 -14.38 33.72 4.60
CA ASP A 492 -15.71 33.17 4.29
C ASP A 492 -15.69 32.41 2.94
N GLY A 493 -15.51 31.09 3.00
CA GLY A 493 -15.44 30.18 1.84
C GLY A 493 -15.42 28.70 2.28
N PRO A 494 -15.80 27.74 1.41
CA PRO A 494 -16.42 26.47 1.81
C PRO A 494 -15.51 25.63 2.72
N SER A 495 -16.13 24.84 3.60
CA SER A 495 -15.50 23.88 4.52
C SER A 495 -14.25 23.22 3.91
N ARG A 496 -13.15 23.14 4.69
CA ARG A 496 -11.80 22.72 4.27
C ARG A 496 -11.76 21.53 3.28
N LEU A 497 -12.68 20.54 3.38
CA LEU A 497 -12.81 19.44 2.41
C LEU A 497 -13.14 19.88 0.98
N GLY A 498 -14.04 20.87 0.81
CA GLY A 498 -14.51 21.34 -0.50
C GLY A 498 -13.41 22.03 -1.32
N ALA A 499 -12.55 22.80 -0.64
CA ALA A 499 -11.39 23.44 -1.28
C ALA A 499 -10.33 22.42 -1.74
N VAL A 500 -10.22 21.29 -1.04
CA VAL A 500 -9.27 20.21 -1.34
C VAL A 500 -9.76 19.35 -2.51
N ASN A 501 -11.05 19.00 -2.57
CA ASN A 501 -11.64 18.22 -3.66
C ASN A 501 -11.66 18.98 -5.00
N ALA A 502 -11.74 20.32 -4.95
CA ALA A 502 -11.69 21.16 -6.15
C ALA A 502 -10.33 21.15 -6.89
N ARG A 503 -9.25 20.68 -6.25
CA ARG A 503 -7.93 20.57 -6.90
C ARG A 503 -7.90 19.43 -7.90
N PHE A 504 -8.38 18.24 -7.53
CA PHE A 504 -8.46 17.09 -8.43
C PHE A 504 -9.34 17.33 -9.67
N ALA A 505 -10.32 18.22 -9.57
CA ALA A 505 -11.16 18.61 -10.71
C ALA A 505 -10.42 19.42 -11.80
N ARG A 506 -9.36 20.17 -11.44
CA ARG A 506 -8.64 21.04 -12.40
C ARG A 506 -7.63 20.30 -13.27
N VAL A 507 -7.17 19.12 -12.86
CA VAL A 507 -6.11 18.38 -13.58
C VAL A 507 -6.62 17.71 -14.85
N ALA A 508 -7.92 17.46 -14.97
CA ALA A 508 -8.44 16.69 -16.11
C ALA A 508 -9.67 17.31 -16.81
N GLY A 509 -9.82 18.64 -16.78
CA GLY A 509 -10.90 19.31 -17.53
C GLY A 509 -10.82 20.84 -17.65
N GLY A 510 -9.86 21.37 -18.40
CA GLY A 510 -9.90 22.79 -18.83
C GLY A 510 -8.67 23.23 -19.63
N PRO A 511 -8.81 24.15 -20.62
CA PRO A 511 -7.68 24.67 -21.37
C PRO A 511 -6.74 25.41 -20.43
N ALA A 512 -5.43 25.26 -20.65
CA ALA A 512 -4.38 25.92 -19.89
C ALA A 512 -4.66 27.44 -19.79
N ALA A 513 -5.08 27.88 -18.60
CA ALA A 513 -5.07 29.31 -18.27
C ALA A 513 -3.62 29.82 -18.32
N PRO A 514 -3.40 31.09 -18.71
CA PRO A 514 -2.09 31.58 -19.11
C PRO A 514 -1.10 31.44 -17.96
N ARG A 515 0.08 30.94 -18.31
CA ARG A 515 1.26 30.72 -17.46
C ARG A 515 1.46 31.85 -16.44
N SER A 516 0.96 31.66 -15.23
CA SER A 516 1.65 32.19 -14.05
C SER A 516 2.94 31.40 -13.92
N ARG A 517 4.09 32.09 -13.81
CA ARG A 517 5.42 31.50 -13.67
C ARG A 517 5.57 30.85 -12.29
N THR A 518 4.80 29.79 -12.02
CA THR A 518 5.12 28.87 -10.93
C THR A 518 6.31 28.03 -11.37
N ARG A 519 7.48 28.17 -10.72
CA ARG A 519 8.68 27.32 -10.94
C ARG A 519 8.21 25.86 -11.04
N LYS A 520 8.48 25.21 -12.19
CA LYS A 520 8.18 23.77 -12.34
C LYS A 520 8.95 23.04 -11.24
N ALA A 521 8.25 22.25 -10.42
CA ALA A 521 8.90 21.48 -9.39
C ALA A 521 9.96 20.56 -10.03
N LYS A 522 11.20 20.61 -9.52
CA LYS A 522 12.32 19.76 -9.97
C LYS A 522 11.86 18.29 -9.98
N THR A 523 11.66 17.74 -11.18
CA THR A 523 11.11 16.40 -11.40
C THR A 523 12.28 15.49 -11.75
N TRP A 524 12.49 14.42 -10.98
CA TRP A 524 13.53 13.44 -11.28
C TRP A 524 12.92 12.27 -12.04
N THR A 525 13.64 11.81 -13.06
CA THR A 525 13.16 10.86 -14.05
C THR A 525 14.24 9.86 -14.39
N ARG A 526 13.91 8.56 -14.49
CA ARG A 526 14.88 7.51 -14.85
C ARG A 526 14.22 6.35 -15.60
N SER A 527 14.79 5.93 -16.72
CA SER A 527 14.37 4.70 -17.43
C SER A 527 14.89 3.45 -16.72
N ILE A 528 14.08 2.39 -16.67
CA ILE A 528 14.47 1.12 -16.03
C ILE A 528 14.08 -0.09 -16.89
N LYS A 529 14.77 -1.21 -16.71
CA LYS A 529 14.34 -2.51 -17.24
C LYS A 529 13.20 -3.03 -16.37
N PHE A 530 12.08 -3.41 -16.98
CA PHE A 530 10.90 -3.95 -16.31
C PHE A 530 10.34 -5.13 -17.10
N GLY A 531 9.80 -6.14 -16.40
CA GLY A 531 9.26 -7.32 -17.04
C GLY A 531 10.31 -8.08 -17.85
N GLU A 532 9.86 -8.99 -18.71
CA GLU A 532 10.74 -9.69 -19.63
C GLU A 532 11.03 -8.88 -20.90
N LYS A 533 12.07 -9.26 -21.64
CA LYS A 533 12.45 -8.58 -22.90
C LYS A 533 11.30 -8.60 -23.93
N SER A 534 10.44 -9.61 -23.89
CA SER A 534 9.27 -9.79 -24.77
C SER A 534 8.06 -8.95 -24.39
N SER A 535 8.03 -8.32 -23.21
CA SER A 535 6.83 -7.61 -22.73
C SER A 535 6.49 -6.32 -23.49
N ASP A 536 7.37 -5.86 -24.39
CA ASP A 536 7.21 -4.60 -25.16
C ASP A 536 6.88 -3.35 -24.33
N LEU A 537 7.13 -3.41 -23.01
CA LEU A 537 6.91 -2.33 -22.07
C LEU A 537 8.14 -1.43 -21.97
N ARG A 538 7.93 -0.13 -22.12
CA ARG A 538 8.85 0.91 -21.67
C ARG A 538 8.49 1.27 -20.23
N ALA A 539 9.50 1.25 -19.35
CA ALA A 539 9.32 1.55 -17.94
C ALA A 539 10.15 2.77 -17.52
N LYS A 540 9.48 3.73 -16.88
CA LYS A 540 10.07 5.01 -16.48
C LYS A 540 9.66 5.36 -15.06
N LEU A 541 10.64 5.64 -14.21
CA LEU A 541 10.42 6.16 -12.87
C LEU A 541 10.33 7.67 -12.93
N ILE A 542 9.31 8.24 -12.29
CA ILE A 542 9.11 9.68 -12.18
C ILE A 542 8.84 10.00 -10.72
N SER A 543 9.59 10.94 -10.17
CA SER A 543 9.44 11.34 -8.77
C SER A 543 9.43 12.85 -8.58
N ILE A 544 8.64 13.28 -7.61
CA ILE A 544 8.53 14.68 -7.19
C ILE A 544 8.95 14.84 -5.73
N LYS A 545 9.41 16.03 -5.35
CA LYS A 545 9.71 16.36 -3.95
C LYS A 545 8.42 16.56 -3.16
N CYS A 546 8.37 16.05 -1.93
CA CYS A 546 7.28 16.26 -1.00
C CYS A 546 7.58 17.40 -0.01
N PRO A 547 6.55 18.07 0.55
CA PRO A 547 6.73 19.07 1.59
C PRO A 547 7.42 18.48 2.83
N LYS A 548 8.21 19.27 3.57
CA LYS A 548 8.89 18.78 4.77
C LYS A 548 7.86 18.44 5.86
N ALA A 549 8.19 17.48 6.72
CA ALA A 549 7.38 17.17 7.89
C ALA A 549 7.41 18.39 8.83
N GLY A 550 6.27 19.09 8.95
CA GLY A 550 6.13 20.37 9.67
C GLY A 550 5.39 21.44 8.85
N ASP A 551 5.50 21.40 7.53
CA ASP A 551 4.80 22.35 6.62
C ASP A 551 3.30 22.01 6.44
N PHE A 552 2.79 21.00 7.15
CA PHE A 552 1.38 20.60 7.13
C PHE A 552 0.55 21.32 8.20
N ASP A 553 1.21 22.07 9.08
CA ASP A 553 0.59 22.91 10.10
C ASP A 553 0.51 24.36 9.60
N GLY A 554 -0.52 24.63 8.80
CA GLY A 554 -0.97 25.99 8.50
C GLY A 554 -2.51 26.03 8.59
N PRO A 555 -3.09 27.11 9.17
CA PRO A 555 -4.52 27.23 9.45
C PRO A 555 -5.44 27.15 8.21
#